data_AF-A0A1A8L5U9-F1
#
_entry.id   AF-A0A1A8L5U9-F1
#
_cell.length_a   1.000
_cell.length_b   1.000
_cell.length_c   1.000
_cell.angle_alpha   90.00
_cell.angle_beta   90.00
_cell.angle_gamma   90.00
#
_symmetry.space_group_name_H-M   'P 1'
#
loop_
_entity.id
_entity.type
_entity.pdbx_description
1 polymer ?
#
loop_
_entity_poly.entity_id
_entity_poly.type
_entity_poly.pdbx_seq_one_letter_code
_entity_poly.pdbx_strand_id
1 'polypeptide(L)'
;LVECWKDCLHVPYGLIYERFSGTDPNSRDNSVGLQLLGIILANSLPAYSASCEISYDRYMQSLTNNVSFVRYKDVYSAAAEIIGLILKNMTEMSQHEELLSLAATKILNLKKKDLDDKFITCLNKVSKHFPAFMDPFVNHVFFLLPKLHGTLKTLCLECVLSRADVIPEIFLQLKTTGFVQMMSHRDEA
;
A
#
# COMPACT_ATOMS: atom_id res chain seq x y z
N LEU A 1 -14.50 -6.68 19.45
CA LEU A 1 -13.56 -7.18 20.48
C LEU A 1 -12.37 -6.24 20.63
N VAL A 2 -11.52 -6.08 19.62
CA VAL A 2 -10.40 -5.10 19.67
C VAL A 2 -10.90 -3.68 19.94
N GLU A 3 -11.94 -3.22 19.23
CA GLU A 3 -12.58 -1.90 19.46
C GLU A 3 -13.07 -1.69 20.90
N CYS A 4 -13.59 -2.75 21.52
CA CYS A 4 -14.22 -2.66 22.84
C CYS A 4 -13.20 -2.73 23.97
N TRP A 5 -12.08 -3.44 23.78
CA TRP A 5 -11.13 -3.79 24.83
C TRP A 5 -9.73 -3.20 24.61
N LYS A 6 -9.60 -2.23 23.68
CA LYS A 6 -8.31 -1.62 23.31
C LYS A 6 -7.49 -1.13 24.52
N ASP A 7 -8.15 -0.65 25.57
CA ASP A 7 -7.49 -0.10 26.77
C ASP A 7 -6.88 -1.17 27.69
N CYS A 8 -7.22 -2.45 27.47
CA CYS A 8 -6.71 -3.59 28.25
C CYS A 8 -6.09 -4.68 27.37
N LEU A 9 -6.00 -4.44 26.06
CA LEU A 9 -5.53 -5.43 25.11
C LEU A 9 -4.00 -5.40 25.01
N HIS A 10 -3.36 -6.50 25.40
CA HIS A 10 -1.97 -6.74 25.05
C HIS A 10 -1.89 -7.42 23.69
N VAL A 11 -1.39 -6.71 22.68
CA VAL A 11 -1.29 -7.22 21.30
C VAL A 11 -0.05 -8.11 21.16
N PRO A 12 -0.19 -9.37 20.73
CA PRO A 12 0.94 -10.29 20.58
C PRO A 12 1.67 -10.07 19.24
N TYR A 13 2.44 -8.98 19.14
CA TYR A 13 3.13 -8.59 17.89
C TYR A 13 4.08 -9.67 17.33
N GLY A 14 4.75 -10.44 18.21
CA GLY A 14 5.61 -11.55 17.78
C GLY A 14 4.84 -12.64 17.03
N LEU A 15 3.66 -13.03 17.55
CA LEU A 15 2.80 -14.00 16.87
C LEU A 15 2.26 -13.46 15.55
N ILE A 16 1.89 -12.17 15.50
CA ILE A 16 1.45 -11.54 14.25
C ILE A 16 2.58 -11.58 13.22
N TYR A 17 3.81 -11.26 13.63
CA TYR A 17 5.00 -11.36 12.78
C TYR A 17 5.19 -12.76 12.21
N GLU A 18 5.18 -13.80 13.05
CA GLU A 18 5.33 -15.20 12.60
C GLU A 18 4.31 -15.57 11.51
N ARG A 19 3.11 -14.96 11.57
CA ARG A 19 2.03 -15.19 10.62
C ARG A 19 2.13 -14.39 9.33
N PHE A 20 3.01 -13.41 9.20
CA PHE A 20 3.27 -12.72 7.92
C PHE A 20 4.73 -12.77 7.44
N SER A 21 5.64 -13.33 8.23
CA SER A 21 7.07 -13.42 7.90
C SER A 21 7.44 -14.64 7.03
N GLY A 22 6.45 -15.37 6.50
CA GLY A 22 6.69 -16.49 5.60
C GLY A 22 7.43 -16.05 4.33
N THR A 23 8.36 -16.86 3.86
CA THR A 23 9.24 -16.55 2.72
C THR A 23 8.78 -17.17 1.40
N ASP A 24 7.77 -18.05 1.42
CA ASP A 24 7.26 -18.69 0.23
C ASP A 24 6.31 -17.76 -0.56
N PRO A 25 6.70 -17.26 -1.74
CA PRO A 25 5.84 -16.43 -2.57
C PRO A 25 4.65 -17.20 -3.17
N ASN A 26 4.66 -18.54 -3.08
CA ASN A 26 3.61 -19.41 -3.57
C ASN A 26 2.59 -19.82 -2.51
N SER A 27 2.71 -19.30 -1.29
CA SER A 27 1.74 -19.51 -0.22
C SER A 27 0.86 -18.27 -0.01
N ARG A 28 -0.35 -18.51 0.52
CA ARG A 28 -1.31 -17.49 0.95
C ARG A 28 -1.26 -17.26 2.47
N ASP A 29 -0.43 -18.01 3.21
CA ASP A 29 -0.46 -18.05 4.69
C ASP A 29 -0.22 -16.68 5.32
N ASN A 30 0.63 -15.86 4.68
CA ASN A 30 0.96 -14.52 5.16
C ASN A 30 -0.26 -13.60 5.26
N SER A 31 -1.32 -13.87 4.48
CA SER A 31 -2.56 -13.07 4.50
C SER A 31 -3.16 -12.99 5.91
N VAL A 32 -3.06 -14.05 6.72
CA VAL A 32 -3.63 -14.05 8.07
C VAL A 32 -2.92 -13.03 8.98
N GLY A 33 -1.59 -13.06 9.03
CA GLY A 33 -0.82 -12.10 9.82
C GLY A 33 -1.03 -10.66 9.36
N LEU A 34 -1.11 -10.45 8.04
CA LEU A 34 -1.40 -9.15 7.45
C LEU A 34 -2.80 -8.63 7.89
N GLN A 35 -3.85 -9.44 7.74
CA GLN A 35 -5.20 -9.02 8.13
C GLN A 35 -5.32 -8.76 9.63
N LEU A 36 -4.68 -9.57 10.47
CA LEU A 36 -4.61 -9.33 11.92
C LEU A 36 -3.97 -7.99 12.24
N LEU A 37 -2.83 -7.67 11.62
CA LEU A 37 -2.18 -6.37 11.78
C LEU A 37 -3.06 -5.22 11.29
N GLY A 38 -3.78 -5.41 10.18
CA GLY A 38 -4.76 -4.45 9.68
C GLY A 38 -5.85 -4.11 10.69
N ILE A 39 -6.39 -5.12 11.40
CA ILE A 39 -7.40 -4.91 12.46
C ILE A 39 -6.82 -4.09 13.61
N ILE A 40 -5.58 -4.37 14.03
CA ILE A 40 -4.90 -3.61 15.09
C ILE A 40 -4.73 -2.14 14.67
N LEU A 41 -4.22 -1.89 13.47
CA LEU A 41 -3.99 -0.53 12.96
C LEU A 41 -5.27 0.27 12.74
N ALA A 42 -6.35 -0.39 12.29
CA ALA A 42 -7.67 0.23 12.13
C ALA A 42 -8.24 0.73 13.47
N ASN A 43 -7.79 0.16 14.58
CA ASN A 43 -8.16 0.53 15.95
C ASN A 43 -7.23 1.57 16.59
N SER A 44 -6.38 2.23 15.79
CA SER A 44 -5.38 3.21 16.26
C SER A 44 -4.39 2.64 17.28
N LEU A 45 -4.21 1.32 17.31
CA LEU A 45 -3.14 0.68 18.07
C LEU A 45 -1.83 0.72 17.27
N PRO A 46 -0.67 0.76 17.93
CA PRO A 46 0.61 0.87 17.23
C PRO A 46 0.89 -0.38 16.39
N ALA A 47 1.66 -0.21 15.31
CA ALA A 47 2.04 -1.30 14.40
C ALA A 47 3.02 -2.30 15.03
N TYR A 48 3.78 -1.82 16.02
CA TYR A 48 4.90 -2.47 16.64
C TYR A 48 5.04 -1.96 18.08
N SER A 49 5.56 -2.79 18.97
CA SER A 49 5.84 -2.47 20.38
C SER A 49 7.26 -2.89 20.72
N ALA A 50 7.93 -2.14 21.59
CA ALA A 50 9.24 -2.52 22.14
C ALA A 50 9.22 -3.83 22.94
N SER A 51 8.03 -4.31 23.33
CA SER A 51 7.85 -5.64 23.93
C SER A 51 8.01 -6.79 22.93
N CYS A 52 8.12 -6.50 21.64
CA CYS A 52 8.37 -7.50 20.61
C CYS A 52 9.86 -7.86 20.60
N GLU A 53 10.18 -9.15 20.65
CA GLU A 53 11.57 -9.67 20.64
C GLU A 53 12.31 -9.47 19.29
N ILE A 54 11.60 -8.95 18.29
CA ILE A 54 12.02 -8.88 16.89
C ILE A 54 12.37 -7.43 16.59
N SER A 55 13.55 -7.17 16.02
CA SER A 55 13.92 -5.80 15.67
C SER A 55 12.93 -5.16 14.70
N TYR A 56 12.67 -3.87 14.90
CA TYR A 56 11.79 -3.08 14.06
C TYR A 56 12.16 -3.18 12.57
N ASP A 57 13.44 -3.07 12.24
CA ASP A 57 13.93 -3.13 10.86
C ASP A 57 13.59 -4.48 10.21
N ARG A 58 13.78 -5.58 10.93
CA ARG A 58 13.43 -6.93 10.45
C ARG A 58 11.92 -7.07 10.28
N TYR A 59 11.14 -6.54 11.22
CA TYR A 59 9.68 -6.54 11.15
C TYR A 59 9.18 -5.81 9.88
N MET A 60 9.67 -4.60 9.65
CA MET A 60 9.29 -3.77 8.50
C MET A 60 9.81 -4.32 7.18
N GLN A 61 11.00 -4.91 7.17
CA GLN A 61 11.53 -5.56 5.97
C GLN A 61 10.71 -6.79 5.59
N SER A 62 10.31 -7.63 6.54
CA SER A 62 9.41 -8.75 6.29
C SER A 62 8.03 -8.29 5.81
N LEU A 63 7.48 -7.23 6.40
CA LEU A 63 6.21 -6.64 5.95
C LEU A 63 6.32 -6.13 4.50
N THR A 64 7.33 -5.33 4.18
CA THR A 64 7.52 -4.77 2.82
C THR A 64 7.85 -5.84 1.78
N ASN A 65 8.50 -6.94 2.17
CA ASN A 65 8.74 -8.09 1.29
C ASN A 65 7.45 -8.72 0.78
N ASN A 66 6.36 -8.71 1.56
CA ASN A 66 5.07 -9.26 1.14
C ASN A 66 4.48 -8.56 -0.10
N VAL A 67 4.83 -7.29 -0.36
CA VAL A 67 4.46 -6.57 -1.59
C VAL A 67 5.06 -7.24 -2.85
N SER A 68 6.17 -7.96 -2.69
CA SER A 68 6.80 -8.71 -3.80
C SER A 68 6.17 -10.08 -4.06
N PHE A 69 5.28 -10.56 -3.17
CA PHE A 69 4.59 -11.84 -3.32
C PHE A 69 3.33 -11.69 -4.17
N VAL A 70 3.55 -11.56 -5.49
CA VAL A 70 2.53 -11.15 -6.46
C VAL A 70 1.54 -12.24 -6.88
N ARG A 71 1.71 -13.49 -6.41
CA ARG A 71 0.85 -14.62 -6.79
C ARG A 71 -0.58 -14.45 -6.28
N TYR A 72 -0.75 -13.93 -5.06
CA TYR A 72 -2.05 -13.81 -4.42
C TYR A 72 -2.35 -12.35 -4.06
N LYS A 73 -3.47 -11.84 -4.58
CA LYS A 73 -3.92 -10.46 -4.38
C LYS A 73 -4.09 -10.08 -2.93
N ASP A 74 -4.65 -10.97 -2.13
CA ASP A 74 -4.88 -10.78 -0.70
C ASP A 74 -3.61 -10.72 0.15
N VAL A 75 -2.45 -11.11 -0.40
CA VAL A 75 -1.14 -10.93 0.25
C VAL A 75 -0.56 -9.57 -0.12
N TYR A 76 -0.22 -9.34 -1.39
CA TYR A 76 0.48 -8.10 -1.78
C TYR A 76 -0.39 -6.84 -1.58
N SER A 77 -1.70 -6.94 -1.86
CA SER A 77 -2.61 -5.80 -1.70
C SER A 77 -2.84 -5.47 -0.23
N ALA A 78 -2.91 -6.47 0.64
CA ALA A 78 -3.07 -6.27 2.08
C ALA A 78 -1.79 -5.68 2.68
N ALA A 79 -0.62 -6.18 2.28
CA ALA A 79 0.66 -5.63 2.70
C ALA A 79 0.79 -4.14 2.34
N ALA A 80 0.43 -3.78 1.11
CA ALA A 80 0.40 -2.38 0.67
C ALA A 80 -0.55 -1.50 1.52
N GLU A 81 -1.76 -1.99 1.81
CA GLU A 81 -2.73 -1.27 2.63
C GLU A 81 -2.22 -1.04 4.06
N ILE A 82 -1.62 -2.07 4.66
CA ILE A 82 -1.02 -2.01 5.99
C ILE A 82 0.14 -1.01 6.02
N ILE A 83 1.02 -1.02 5.02
CA ILE A 83 2.11 -0.03 4.94
C ILE A 83 1.53 1.39 4.92
N GLY A 84 0.48 1.64 4.14
CA GLY A 84 -0.20 2.93 4.13
C GLY A 84 -0.77 3.32 5.49
N LEU A 85 -1.40 2.38 6.20
CA LEU A 85 -1.92 2.60 7.56
C LEU A 85 -0.81 2.88 8.58
N ILE A 86 0.32 2.19 8.49
CA ILE A 86 1.49 2.43 9.34
C ILE A 86 2.04 3.83 9.09
N LEU A 87 2.27 4.20 7.82
CA LEU A 87 2.77 5.53 7.43
C LEU A 87 1.83 6.66 7.86
N LYS A 88 0.52 6.40 7.91
CA LYS A 88 -0.49 7.34 8.41
C LYS A 88 -0.42 7.51 9.94
N ASN A 89 -0.20 6.42 10.66
CA ASN A 89 -0.24 6.40 12.14
C ASN A 89 1.12 6.76 12.78
N MET A 90 2.21 6.72 12.02
CA MET A 90 3.55 7.04 12.52
C MET A 90 3.75 8.54 12.73
N THR A 91 4.33 8.87 13.88
CA THR A 91 4.72 10.24 14.25
C THR A 91 6.23 10.47 14.20
N GLU A 92 7.04 9.41 14.22
CA GLU A 92 8.50 9.50 14.19
C GLU A 92 9.04 9.58 12.76
N MET A 93 9.70 10.69 12.41
CA MET A 93 10.15 10.96 11.03
C MET A 93 11.24 10.00 10.52
N SER A 94 12.17 9.55 11.37
CA SER A 94 13.29 8.69 10.93
C SER A 94 12.83 7.30 10.48
N GLN A 95 11.98 6.65 11.28
CA GLN A 95 11.38 5.35 10.93
C GLN A 95 10.42 5.45 9.74
N HIS A 96 9.79 6.62 9.58
CA HIS A 96 8.88 6.92 8.48
C HIS A 96 9.62 6.95 7.14
N GLU A 97 10.76 7.66 7.06
CA GLU A 97 11.57 7.74 5.85
C GLU A 97 12.11 6.38 5.40
N GLU A 98 12.59 5.56 6.34
CA GLU A 98 13.11 4.23 6.03
C GLU A 98 12.01 3.32 5.44
N LEU A 99 10.86 3.23 6.12
CA LEU A 99 9.73 2.43 5.64
C LEU A 99 9.23 2.92 4.28
N LEU A 100 9.15 4.24 4.09
CA LEU A 100 8.75 4.86 2.82
C LEU A 100 9.73 4.48 1.71
N SER A 101 11.04 4.55 1.97
CA SER A 101 12.07 4.18 0.98
C SER A 101 12.02 2.69 0.60
N LEU A 102 11.81 1.81 1.58
CA LEU A 102 11.67 0.37 1.36
C LEU A 102 10.42 0.07 0.54
N ALA A 103 9.26 0.61 0.93
CA ALA A 103 8.01 0.43 0.22
C ALA A 103 8.09 0.97 -1.22
N ALA A 104 8.64 2.17 -1.40
CA ALA A 104 8.81 2.78 -2.72
C ALA A 104 9.69 1.92 -3.63
N THR A 105 10.79 1.38 -3.09
CA THR A 105 11.69 0.46 -3.80
C THR A 105 10.96 -0.82 -4.21
N LYS A 106 10.20 -1.44 -3.30
CA LYS A 106 9.44 -2.67 -3.59
C LYS A 106 8.37 -2.45 -4.65
N ILE A 107 7.62 -1.36 -4.57
CA ILE A 107 6.57 -1.02 -5.53
C ILE A 107 7.19 -0.65 -6.89
N LEU A 108 8.26 0.13 -6.93
CA LEU A 108 8.96 0.44 -8.18
C LEU A 108 9.51 -0.81 -8.86
N ASN A 109 9.97 -1.80 -8.08
CA ASN A 109 10.41 -3.08 -8.64
C ASN A 109 9.28 -3.88 -9.30
N LEU A 110 8.01 -3.70 -8.90
CA LEU A 110 6.87 -4.27 -9.61
C LEU A 110 6.75 -3.65 -11.01
N LYS A 111 6.92 -2.33 -11.12
CA LYS A 111 6.92 -1.63 -12.41
C LYS A 111 8.07 -2.07 -13.31
N LYS A 112 9.27 -2.25 -12.75
CA LYS A 112 10.46 -2.74 -13.50
C LYS A 112 10.31 -4.16 -14.04
N LYS A 113 9.41 -4.96 -13.45
CA LYS A 113 9.11 -6.34 -13.89
C LYS A 113 7.90 -6.41 -14.83
N ASP A 114 7.42 -5.26 -15.33
CA ASP A 114 6.22 -5.15 -16.16
C ASP A 114 4.94 -5.70 -15.50
N LEU A 115 4.88 -5.66 -14.16
CA LEU A 115 3.71 -6.08 -13.37
C LEU A 115 2.79 -4.87 -13.09
N ASP A 116 2.35 -4.21 -14.16
CA ASP A 116 1.63 -2.92 -14.09
C ASP A 116 0.33 -2.98 -13.28
N ASP A 117 -0.41 -4.08 -13.36
CA ASP A 117 -1.63 -4.29 -12.60
C ASP A 117 -1.37 -4.40 -11.08
N LYS A 118 -0.30 -5.09 -10.68
CA LYS A 118 0.11 -5.20 -9.28
C LYS A 118 0.72 -3.89 -8.77
N PHE A 119 1.51 -3.22 -9.61
CA PHE A 119 2.06 -1.89 -9.31
C PHE A 119 0.95 -0.88 -8.97
N ILE A 120 -0.05 -0.73 -9.83
CA ILE A 120 -1.17 0.20 -9.61
C ILE A 120 -1.99 -0.20 -8.38
N THR A 121 -2.26 -1.50 -8.20
CA THR A 121 -3.01 -1.99 -7.04
C THR A 121 -2.30 -1.67 -5.73
N CYS A 122 -1.00 -1.94 -5.63
CA CYS A 122 -0.20 -1.61 -4.44
C CYS A 122 -0.11 -0.10 -4.21
N LEU A 123 0.16 0.66 -5.27
CA LEU A 123 0.28 2.11 -5.18
C LEU A 123 -1.02 2.75 -4.68
N ASN A 124 -2.17 2.33 -5.21
CA ASN A 124 -3.47 2.82 -4.75
C ASN A 124 -3.71 2.49 -3.27
N LYS A 125 -3.41 1.25 -2.87
CA LYS A 125 -3.62 0.79 -1.50
C LYS A 125 -2.79 1.55 -0.46
N VAL A 126 -1.54 1.89 -0.77
CA VAL A 126 -0.72 2.75 0.10
C VAL A 126 -1.28 4.19 0.09
N SER A 127 -1.51 4.74 -1.11
CA SER A 127 -1.90 6.15 -1.31
C SER A 127 -3.27 6.48 -0.71
N LYS A 128 -4.17 5.49 -0.61
CA LYS A 128 -5.47 5.62 0.06
C LYS A 128 -5.35 6.08 1.53
N HIS A 129 -4.29 5.65 2.22
CA HIS A 129 -4.07 5.99 3.62
C HIS A 129 -2.97 7.05 3.80
N PHE A 130 -1.99 7.09 2.90
CA PHE A 130 -0.90 8.05 2.91
C PHE A 130 -0.67 8.65 1.51
N PRO A 131 -1.44 9.69 1.10
CA PRO A 131 -1.43 10.21 -0.27
C PRO A 131 -0.06 10.71 -0.75
N ALA A 132 0.77 11.27 0.14
CA ALA A 132 2.10 11.77 -0.20
C ALA A 132 3.03 10.67 -0.78
N PHE A 133 2.70 9.39 -0.56
CA PHE A 133 3.40 8.28 -1.21
C PHE A 133 3.34 8.33 -2.75
N MET A 134 2.33 8.97 -3.33
CA MET A 134 2.15 9.03 -4.78
C MET A 134 3.17 9.97 -5.46
N ASP A 135 3.69 10.97 -4.76
CA ASP A 135 4.52 12.04 -5.32
C ASP A 135 5.66 11.54 -6.25
N PRO A 136 6.47 10.52 -5.89
CA PRO A 136 7.51 9.98 -6.79
C PRO A 136 6.97 9.16 -7.97
N PHE A 137 5.68 8.78 -7.97
CA PHE A 137 5.07 7.90 -8.97
C PHE A 137 4.16 8.63 -9.96
N VAL A 138 3.90 9.92 -9.79
CA VAL A 138 2.99 10.73 -10.64
C VAL A 138 3.21 10.47 -12.14
N ASN A 139 4.45 10.60 -12.60
CA ASN A 139 4.79 10.40 -14.02
C ASN A 139 4.53 8.97 -14.51
N HIS A 140 4.77 7.97 -13.65
CA HIS A 140 4.52 6.56 -13.97
C HIS A 140 3.02 6.28 -14.13
N VAL A 141 2.21 6.86 -13.24
CA VAL A 141 0.75 6.74 -13.26
C VAL A 141 0.17 7.36 -14.53
N PHE A 142 0.57 8.59 -14.88
CA PHE A 142 0.09 9.23 -16.12
C PHE A 142 0.51 8.49 -17.39
N PHE A 143 1.72 7.92 -17.41
CA PHE A 143 2.17 7.09 -18.54
C PHE A 143 1.37 5.78 -18.68
N LEU A 144 0.92 5.21 -17.57
CA LEU A 144 0.13 3.99 -17.55
C LEU A 144 -1.36 4.23 -17.82
N LEU A 145 -1.91 5.37 -17.39
CA LEU A 145 -3.34 5.66 -17.45
C LEU A 145 -4.02 5.37 -18.81
N PRO A 146 -3.45 5.73 -19.97
CA PRO A 146 -4.06 5.42 -21.28
C PRO A 146 -4.08 3.92 -21.62
N LYS A 147 -3.18 3.13 -21.02
CA LYS A 147 -2.99 1.69 -21.31
C LYS A 147 -3.86 0.79 -20.44
N LEU A 148 -4.45 1.35 -19.38
CA LEU A 148 -5.24 0.61 -18.41
C LEU A 148 -6.73 0.60 -18.81
N HIS A 149 -7.40 -0.49 -18.45
CA HIS A 149 -8.81 -0.71 -18.72
C HIS A 149 -9.53 -1.24 -17.47
N GLY A 150 -10.84 -1.04 -17.41
CA GLY A 150 -11.70 -1.50 -16.31
C GLY A 150 -11.22 -1.02 -14.95
N THR A 151 -11.27 -1.91 -13.96
CA THR A 151 -10.96 -1.59 -12.55
C THR A 151 -9.57 -0.97 -12.35
N LEU A 152 -8.54 -1.41 -13.08
CA LEU A 152 -7.19 -0.85 -12.94
C LEU A 152 -7.13 0.63 -13.33
N LYS A 153 -7.96 1.03 -14.28
CA LYS A 153 -8.11 2.42 -14.69
C LYS A 153 -8.74 3.25 -13.58
N THR A 154 -9.77 2.73 -12.92
CA THR A 154 -10.38 3.36 -11.74
C THR A 154 -9.37 3.53 -10.61
N LEU A 155 -8.62 2.49 -10.26
CA LEU A 155 -7.57 2.57 -9.21
C LEU A 155 -6.47 3.58 -9.58
N CYS A 156 -6.11 3.67 -10.86
CA CYS A 156 -5.14 4.65 -11.36
C CYS A 156 -5.66 6.08 -11.20
N LEU A 157 -6.93 6.32 -11.53
CA LEU A 157 -7.59 7.62 -11.33
C LEU A 157 -7.73 7.98 -9.84
N GLU A 158 -8.00 7.00 -8.96
CA GLU A 158 -8.00 7.20 -7.50
C GLU A 158 -6.62 7.64 -7.01
N CYS A 159 -5.52 7.05 -7.51
CA CYS A 159 -4.16 7.51 -7.22
C CYS A 159 -3.96 8.97 -7.62
N VAL A 160 -4.36 9.36 -8.84
CA VAL A 160 -4.24 10.74 -9.32
C VAL A 160 -5.09 11.69 -8.46
N LEU A 161 -6.32 11.30 -8.14
CA LEU A 161 -7.24 12.06 -7.30
C LEU A 161 -6.66 12.33 -5.90
N SER A 162 -5.94 11.36 -5.32
CA SER A 162 -5.35 11.48 -3.99
C SER A 162 -4.34 12.64 -3.86
N ARG A 163 -3.78 13.12 -4.98
CA ARG A 163 -2.82 14.24 -5.05
C ARG A 163 -3.18 15.30 -6.08
N ALA A 164 -4.47 15.40 -6.44
CA ALA A 164 -4.92 16.32 -7.49
C ALA A 164 -4.65 17.80 -7.17
N ASP A 165 -4.59 18.14 -5.89
CA ASP A 165 -4.34 19.48 -5.33
C ASP A 165 -2.90 19.96 -5.49
N VAL A 166 -1.94 19.04 -5.57
CA VAL A 166 -0.50 19.35 -5.68
C VAL A 166 0.12 18.99 -7.02
N ILE A 167 -0.55 18.17 -7.86
CA ILE A 167 -0.05 17.86 -9.20
C ILE A 167 -0.14 19.12 -10.08
N PRO A 168 0.98 19.67 -10.56
CA PRO A 168 0.97 20.86 -11.39
C PRO A 168 0.35 20.55 -12.75
N GLU A 169 -0.47 21.47 -13.26
CA GLU A 169 -1.10 21.36 -14.59
C GLU A 169 -1.87 20.03 -14.79
N ILE A 170 -2.46 19.47 -13.72
CA ILE A 170 -3.17 18.18 -13.74
C ILE A 170 -4.18 18.07 -14.89
N PHE A 171 -4.93 19.13 -15.17
CA PHE A 171 -5.90 19.14 -16.27
C PHE A 171 -5.23 18.93 -17.63
N LEU A 172 -4.07 19.55 -17.86
CA LEU A 172 -3.32 19.38 -19.10
C LEU A 172 -2.81 17.94 -19.24
N GLN A 173 -2.28 17.36 -18.16
CA GLN A 173 -1.81 15.97 -18.13
C GLN A 173 -2.95 14.96 -18.33
N LEU A 174 -4.12 15.22 -17.77
CA LEU A 174 -5.32 14.42 -18.00
C LEU A 174 -5.82 14.56 -19.45
N LYS A 175 -5.81 15.77 -20.00
CA LYS A 175 -6.23 16.01 -21.38
C LYS A 175 -5.34 15.26 -22.38
N THR A 176 -4.02 15.26 -22.20
CA THR A 176 -3.08 14.55 -23.08
C THR A 176 -3.20 13.03 -22.98
N THR A 177 -3.66 12.51 -21.84
CA THR A 177 -3.91 11.07 -21.65
C THR A 177 -5.27 10.60 -22.18
N GLY A 178 -6.08 11.50 -22.75
CA GLY A 178 -7.38 11.16 -23.34
C GLY A 178 -8.54 11.16 -22.33
N PHE A 179 -8.39 11.81 -21.18
CA PHE A 179 -9.37 11.80 -20.08
C PHE A 179 -10.80 12.16 -20.49
N VAL A 180 -10.98 13.11 -21.43
CA VAL A 180 -12.32 13.50 -21.92
C VAL A 180 -13.04 12.33 -22.59
N GLN A 181 -12.33 11.51 -23.35
CA GLN A 181 -12.90 10.30 -23.95
C GLN A 181 -13.17 9.25 -22.86
N MET A 182 -12.29 9.14 -21.85
CA MET A 182 -12.51 8.23 -20.72
C MET A 182 -13.80 8.55 -19.96
N MET A 183 -14.11 9.82 -19.70
CA MET A 183 -15.35 10.22 -19.04
C MET A 183 -16.61 9.96 -19.88
N SER A 184 -16.47 9.78 -21.19
CA SER A 184 -17.61 9.42 -22.06
C SER A 184 -17.95 7.93 -22.01
N HIS A 185 -17.09 7.09 -21.42
CA HIS A 185 -17.39 5.69 -21.16
C HIS A 185 -18.24 5.53 -19.90
N ARG A 186 -19.30 4.72 -19.99
CA ARG A 186 -20.10 4.29 -18.83
C ARG A 186 -19.39 3.16 -18.09
N ASP A 187 -18.30 3.48 -17.39
CA ASP A 187 -17.83 2.63 -16.30
C ASP A 187 -18.54 3.12 -15.03
N GLU A 188 -19.59 2.40 -14.60
CA GLU A 188 -20.19 2.61 -13.27
C GLU A 188 -19.21 2.09 -12.22
N ALA A 189 -18.63 3.00 -11.45
CA ALA A 189 -17.76 2.70 -10.30
C ALA A 189 -18.58 2.65 -9.00
#